data_AF-A0A937HMD2-F1
#
_entry.id   AF-A0A937HMD2-F1
#
_cell.length_a   1.000
_cell.length_b   1.000
_cell.length_c   1.000
_cell.angle_alpha   90.00
_cell.angle_beta   90.00
_cell.angle_gamma   90.00
#
_symmetry.space_group_name_H-M   'P 1'
#
loop_
_entity.id
_entity.type
_entity.pdbx_description
1 polymer ?
#
loop_
_entity_poly.entity_id
_entity_poly.type
_entity_poly.pdbx_seq_one_letter_code
_entity_poly.pdbx_strand_id
1 'polypeptide(L)'
;GSIGVISAGFGFDKAIAKLGIDRRVYTAGEAKMTLDPFQPERDEEIDRLKGLQADIHKQFINHIEQRRGSRLKGAQDELFSGAFWTGKRALELGLIDGLGECRQTLLQRFGDDTDVMFVEPKRKFLPLGLPAMSSHLVQETADFAIERAYFSRFGL
;
A
#
# COMPACT_ATOMS: atom_id res chain seq x y z
N GLY A 1 12.34 -3.96 -3.69
CA GLY A 1 12.15 -5.22 -2.97
C GLY A 1 10.68 -5.50 -2.81
N SER A 2 10.31 -6.70 -2.36
CA SER A 2 8.92 -7.11 -2.16
C SER A 2 8.06 -6.90 -3.42
N ILE A 3 8.65 -7.17 -4.58
CA ILE A 3 7.98 -6.96 -5.87
C ILE A 3 7.17 -8.22 -6.17
N GLY A 4 5.90 -8.17 -5.78
CA GLY A 4 4.94 -9.26 -5.89
C GLY A 4 3.57 -8.79 -5.42
N VAL A 5 2.55 -9.63 -5.60
CA VAL A 5 1.16 -9.33 -5.23
C VAL A 5 0.62 -10.46 -4.38
N ILE A 6 0.01 -10.12 -3.23
CA ILE A 6 -0.64 -11.10 -2.36
C ILE A 6 -2.08 -10.68 -2.08
N SER A 7 -2.96 -11.68 -2.00
CA SER A 7 -4.28 -11.59 -1.38
C SER A 7 -4.32 -12.68 -0.33
N ALA A 8 -4.63 -12.32 0.92
CA ALA A 8 -4.60 -13.26 2.03
C ALA A 8 -5.84 -13.07 2.91
N GLY A 9 -6.37 -14.17 3.40
CA GLY A 9 -7.54 -14.24 4.26
C GLY A 9 -7.64 -15.61 4.94
N PHE A 10 -8.71 -15.81 5.68
CA PHE A 10 -9.00 -17.07 6.38
C PHE A 10 -10.31 -17.66 5.88
N GLY A 11 -10.43 -18.99 5.94
CA GLY A 11 -11.71 -19.69 5.83
C GLY A 11 -12.26 -20.03 7.22
N PHE A 12 -13.48 -19.57 7.51
CA PHE A 12 -14.22 -19.73 8.75
C PHE A 12 -15.59 -20.41 8.55
N ASP A 13 -15.92 -20.83 7.32
CA ASP A 13 -17.14 -21.57 6.95
C ASP A 13 -17.41 -22.76 7.91
N LYS A 14 -16.37 -23.56 8.21
CA LYS A 14 -16.47 -24.70 9.14
C LYS A 14 -16.64 -24.27 10.59
N ALA A 15 -16.05 -23.13 10.98
CA ALA A 15 -16.14 -22.62 12.35
C ALA A 15 -17.57 -22.15 12.65
N ILE A 16 -18.18 -21.40 11.74
CA ILE A 16 -19.55 -20.92 11.90
C ILE A 16 -20.57 -22.06 11.85
N ALA A 17 -20.33 -23.07 11.01
CA ALA A 17 -21.16 -24.27 10.95
C ALA A 17 -21.17 -25.01 12.30
N LYS A 18 -20.00 -25.16 12.94
CA LYS A 18 -19.88 -25.81 14.27
C LYS A 18 -20.59 -25.02 15.38
N LEU A 19 -20.66 -23.70 15.24
CA LEU A 19 -21.32 -22.81 16.19
C LEU A 19 -22.83 -22.66 15.94
N GLY A 20 -23.37 -23.30 14.89
CA GLY A 20 -24.78 -23.16 14.50
C GLY A 20 -25.13 -21.74 14.01
N ILE A 21 -24.16 -21.02 13.44
CA ILE A 21 -24.35 -19.66 12.94
C ILE A 21 -24.72 -19.70 11.46
N ASP A 22 -25.88 -19.16 11.11
CA ASP A 22 -26.31 -18.95 9.73
C ASP A 22 -25.73 -17.66 9.15
N ARG A 23 -24.98 -17.77 8.06
CA ARG A 23 -24.57 -16.61 7.28
C ARG A 23 -25.62 -16.27 6.22
N ARG A 24 -26.19 -15.06 6.32
CA ARG A 24 -27.20 -14.54 5.37
C ARG A 24 -26.63 -13.33 4.62
N VAL A 25 -26.38 -13.49 3.33
CA VAL A 25 -25.80 -12.43 2.49
C VAL A 25 -26.68 -12.26 1.25
N TYR A 26 -27.07 -11.01 0.99
CA TYR A 26 -27.83 -10.62 -0.20
C TYR A 26 -26.98 -9.63 -0.99
N THR A 27 -26.69 -9.95 -2.25
CA THR A 27 -25.83 -9.10 -3.10
C THR A 27 -26.50 -8.81 -4.44
N ALA A 28 -26.09 -7.71 -5.06
CA ALA A 28 -26.42 -7.40 -6.45
C ALA A 28 -25.13 -7.48 -7.28
N GLY A 29 -25.13 -8.36 -8.29
CA GLY A 29 -23.98 -8.69 -9.13
C GLY A 29 -23.24 -9.94 -8.65
N GLU A 30 -23.10 -10.92 -9.55
CA GLU A 30 -22.57 -12.27 -9.28
C GLU A 30 -21.19 -12.31 -8.59
N ALA A 31 -20.35 -11.30 -8.86
CA ALA A 31 -18.96 -11.26 -8.37
C ALA A 31 -18.79 -10.51 -7.03
N LYS A 32 -19.87 -9.97 -6.45
CA LYS A 32 -19.79 -9.07 -5.29
C LYS A 32 -19.54 -9.79 -3.95
N MET A 33 -19.39 -11.12 -3.99
CA MET A 33 -19.12 -12.00 -2.85
C MET A 33 -17.78 -12.76 -2.99
N THR A 34 -16.86 -12.30 -3.83
CA THR A 34 -15.54 -12.93 -3.96
C THR A 34 -14.76 -12.79 -2.65
N LEU A 35 -14.04 -13.83 -2.22
CA LEU A 35 -13.22 -13.86 -1.00
C LEU A 35 -14.01 -13.71 0.31
N ASP A 36 -15.26 -14.16 0.35
CA ASP A 36 -16.01 -14.25 1.60
C ASP A 36 -15.38 -15.30 2.53
N PRO A 37 -14.83 -14.93 3.69
CA PRO A 37 -14.14 -15.87 4.57
C PRO A 37 -15.08 -16.88 5.21
N PHE A 38 -16.39 -16.73 5.09
CA PHE A 38 -17.37 -17.60 5.73
C PHE A 38 -18.10 -18.53 4.74
N GLN A 39 -17.66 -18.56 3.49
CA GLN A 39 -18.12 -19.53 2.49
C GLN A 39 -16.93 -20.35 1.97
N PRO A 40 -17.17 -21.58 1.49
CA PRO A 40 -16.16 -22.31 0.73
C PRO A 40 -15.73 -21.53 -0.52
N GLU A 41 -14.44 -21.60 -0.86
CA GLU A 41 -13.94 -21.00 -2.10
C GLU A 41 -14.52 -21.71 -3.32
N ARG A 42 -14.72 -20.95 -4.41
CA ARG A 42 -15.15 -21.45 -5.72
C ARG A 42 -14.01 -21.33 -6.71
N ASP A 43 -13.76 -22.38 -7.48
CA ASP A 43 -12.63 -22.43 -8.44
C ASP A 43 -12.66 -21.24 -9.43
N GLU A 44 -13.83 -20.87 -9.94
CA GLU A 44 -14.00 -19.72 -10.85
C GLU A 44 -13.56 -18.39 -10.22
N GLU A 45 -13.79 -18.21 -8.92
CA GLU A 45 -13.37 -17.01 -8.19
C GLU A 45 -11.88 -16.99 -7.91
N ILE A 46 -11.30 -18.16 -7.60
CA ILE A 46 -9.86 -18.33 -7.44
C ILE A 46 -9.14 -17.99 -8.74
N ASP A 47 -9.62 -18.50 -9.88
CA ASP A 47 -9.02 -18.24 -11.19
C ASP A 47 -9.11 -16.76 -11.57
N ARG A 48 -10.26 -16.13 -11.31
CA ARG A 48 -10.41 -14.68 -11.48
C ARG A 48 -9.45 -13.89 -10.61
N LEU A 49 -9.30 -14.26 -9.33
CA LEU A 49 -8.37 -13.61 -8.41
C LEU A 49 -6.92 -13.75 -8.88
N LYS A 50 -6.51 -14.95 -9.27
CA LYS A 50 -5.17 -15.22 -9.81
C LYS A 50 -4.90 -14.43 -11.09
N GLY A 51 -5.89 -14.34 -11.97
CA GLY A 51 -5.82 -13.49 -13.16
C GLY A 51 -5.57 -12.02 -12.80
N LEU A 52 -6.34 -11.49 -11.86
CA LEU A 52 -6.16 -10.11 -11.37
C LEU A 52 -4.78 -9.91 -10.73
N GLN A 53 -4.31 -10.85 -9.92
CA GLN A 53 -2.98 -10.80 -9.32
C GLN A 53 -1.88 -10.79 -10.38
N ALA A 54 -2.00 -11.64 -11.41
CA ALA A 54 -1.04 -11.69 -12.51
C ALA A 54 -1.02 -10.37 -13.30
N ASP A 55 -2.18 -9.77 -13.57
CA ASP A 55 -2.29 -8.49 -14.26
C ASP A 55 -1.65 -7.35 -13.45
N ILE A 56 -1.94 -7.26 -12.15
CA ILE A 56 -1.34 -6.26 -11.25
C ILE A 56 0.17 -6.46 -11.16
N HIS A 57 0.62 -7.72 -11.02
CA HIS A 57 2.05 -8.03 -10.93
C HIS A 57 2.78 -7.63 -12.21
N LYS A 58 2.20 -7.94 -13.39
CA LYS A 58 2.74 -7.53 -14.68
C LYS A 58 2.83 -6.01 -14.82
N GLN A 59 1.82 -5.26 -14.38
CA GLN A 59 1.87 -3.80 -14.38
C GLN A 59 3.00 -3.27 -13.48
N PHE A 60 3.18 -3.88 -12.31
CA PHE A 60 4.26 -3.51 -11.40
C PHE A 60 5.65 -3.78 -12.01
N ILE A 61 5.85 -4.96 -12.61
CA ILE A 61 7.07 -5.32 -13.34
C ILE A 61 7.35 -4.29 -14.44
N ASN A 62 6.37 -4.05 -15.32
CA ASN A 62 6.50 -3.12 -16.43
C ASN A 62 6.91 -1.72 -15.95
N HIS A 63 6.31 -1.24 -14.85
CA HIS A 63 6.69 0.05 -14.27
C HIS A 63 8.16 0.07 -13.85
N ILE A 64 8.64 -0.97 -13.18
CA ILE A 64 10.04 -1.05 -12.73
C ILE A 64 10.98 -1.13 -13.94
N GLU A 65 10.68 -1.98 -14.91
CA GLU A 65 11.49 -2.12 -16.12
C GLU A 65 11.59 -0.82 -16.91
N GLN A 66 10.48 -0.11 -17.09
CA GLN A 66 10.47 1.19 -17.77
C GLN A 66 11.33 2.24 -17.06
N ARG A 67 11.41 2.19 -15.72
CA ARG A 67 12.13 3.18 -14.91
C ARG A 67 13.60 2.84 -14.70
N ARG A 68 13.93 1.54 -14.61
CA ARG A 68 15.29 1.06 -14.32
C ARG A 68 16.03 0.64 -15.59
N GLY A 69 15.34 0.05 -16.57
CA GLY A 69 15.90 -0.38 -17.85
C GLY A 69 17.14 -1.26 -17.67
N SER A 70 18.21 -0.91 -18.40
CA SER A 70 19.51 -1.60 -18.37
C SER A 70 20.24 -1.52 -17.02
N ARG A 71 19.72 -0.76 -16.03
CA ARG A 71 20.28 -0.76 -14.67
C ARG A 71 19.97 -2.03 -13.91
N LEU A 72 18.90 -2.76 -14.25
CA LEU A 72 18.57 -4.03 -13.60
C LEU A 72 19.61 -5.09 -13.95
N LYS A 73 20.12 -5.78 -12.93
CA LYS A 73 21.24 -6.74 -13.08
C LYS A 73 20.91 -8.17 -12.63
N GLY A 74 19.77 -8.37 -11.97
CA GLY A 74 19.30 -9.69 -11.53
C GLY A 74 18.50 -10.43 -12.60
N ALA A 75 18.35 -11.75 -12.41
CA ALA A 75 17.40 -12.53 -13.20
C ALA A 75 15.95 -12.10 -12.84
N GLN A 76 15.04 -12.14 -13.82
CA GLN A 76 13.67 -11.64 -13.62
C GLN A 76 12.89 -12.42 -12.57
N ASP A 77 13.07 -13.74 -12.54
CA ASP A 77 12.48 -14.63 -11.55
C ASP A 77 12.97 -14.32 -10.13
N GLU A 78 14.23 -13.91 -9.97
CA GLU A 78 14.73 -13.40 -8.69
C GLU A 78 14.09 -12.04 -8.36
N LEU A 79 14.21 -11.06 -9.27
CA LEU A 79 13.81 -9.66 -9.07
C LEU A 79 12.31 -9.49 -8.79
N PHE A 80 11.48 -10.37 -9.34
CA PHE A 80 10.01 -10.28 -9.29
C PHE A 80 9.38 -11.48 -8.56
N SER A 81 10.12 -12.11 -7.67
CA SER A 81 9.66 -13.24 -6.83
C SER A 81 8.77 -12.82 -5.65
N GLY A 82 8.71 -11.54 -5.30
CA GLY A 82 8.17 -11.06 -4.03
C GLY A 82 9.18 -11.09 -2.88
N ALA A 83 10.43 -11.54 -3.09
CA ALA A 83 11.45 -11.52 -2.06
C ALA A 83 11.84 -10.09 -1.63
N PHE A 84 12.28 -9.94 -0.38
CA PHE A 84 12.85 -8.71 0.13
C PHE A 84 14.38 -8.77 0.13
N TRP A 85 14.99 -7.60 -0.01
CA TRP A 85 16.44 -7.45 -0.06
C TRP A 85 16.90 -6.34 0.88
N THR A 86 18.09 -6.51 1.44
CA THR A 86 18.79 -5.40 2.08
C THR A 86 19.12 -4.32 1.06
N GLY A 87 19.36 -3.08 1.51
CA GLY A 87 19.76 -1.99 0.61
C GLY A 87 20.99 -2.35 -0.24
N LYS A 88 21.99 -3.00 0.36
CA LYS A 88 23.20 -3.45 -0.35
C LYS A 88 22.86 -4.41 -1.50
N ARG A 89 22.03 -5.43 -1.23
CA ARG A 89 21.61 -6.37 -2.27
C ARG A 89 20.73 -5.71 -3.33
N ALA A 90 19.86 -4.79 -2.94
CA ALA A 90 19.05 -4.00 -3.88
C ALA A 90 19.93 -3.14 -4.80
N LEU A 91 21.04 -2.59 -4.30
CA LEU A 91 22.02 -1.85 -5.11
C LEU A 91 22.72 -2.78 -6.12
N GLU A 92 23.18 -3.95 -5.69
CA GLU A 92 23.80 -4.96 -6.56
C GLU A 92 22.86 -5.40 -7.69
N LEU A 93 21.59 -5.62 -7.35
CA LEU A 93 20.52 -5.99 -8.29
C LEU A 93 20.08 -4.84 -9.21
N GLY A 94 20.54 -3.61 -8.93
CA GLY A 94 20.20 -2.43 -9.71
C GLY A 94 18.77 -1.92 -9.48
N LEU A 95 18.16 -2.26 -8.34
CA LEU A 95 16.85 -1.76 -7.92
C LEU A 95 16.90 -0.33 -7.36
N ILE A 96 18.06 0.09 -6.84
CA ILE A 96 18.32 1.44 -6.33
C ILE A 96 19.63 1.98 -6.91
N ASP A 97 19.85 3.29 -6.79
CA ASP A 97 21.04 3.96 -7.35
C ASP A 97 22.18 4.14 -6.34
N GLY A 98 21.89 4.07 -5.05
CA GLY A 98 22.89 4.25 -4.01
C GLY A 98 22.34 4.00 -2.60
N LEU A 99 23.24 4.02 -1.63
CA LEU A 99 22.93 3.97 -0.21
C LEU A 99 23.23 5.34 0.40
N GLY A 100 22.35 5.83 1.26
CA GLY A 100 22.50 7.14 1.86
C GLY A 100 21.53 7.40 3.00
N GLU A 101 21.85 8.41 3.80
CA GLU A 101 20.96 8.98 4.80
C GLU A 101 20.07 10.05 4.12
N CYS A 102 18.81 10.18 4.56
CA CYS A 102 17.80 11.02 3.92
C CYS A 102 18.22 12.50 3.83
N ARG A 103 18.58 13.11 4.97
CA ARG A 103 18.96 14.53 5.02
C ARG A 103 20.18 14.80 4.17
N GLN A 104 21.24 14.00 4.33
CA GLN A 104 22.45 14.13 3.54
C GLN A 104 22.17 14.02 2.04
N THR A 105 21.34 13.05 1.63
CA THR A 105 20.99 12.85 0.21
C THR A 105 20.22 14.05 -0.35
N LEU A 106 19.32 14.65 0.44
CA LEU A 106 18.58 15.85 0.05
C LEU A 106 19.50 17.05 -0.11
N LEU A 107 20.36 17.34 0.87
CA LEU A 107 21.30 18.47 0.81
C LEU A 107 22.27 18.33 -0.38
N GLN A 108 22.82 17.13 -0.60
CA GLN A 108 23.71 16.86 -1.73
C GLN A 108 23.02 17.09 -3.09
N ARG A 109 21.71 16.85 -3.17
CA ARG A 109 20.95 16.95 -4.42
C ARG A 109 20.39 18.35 -4.68
N PHE A 110 20.02 19.08 -3.64
CA PHE A 110 19.27 20.33 -3.74
C PHE A 110 19.98 21.55 -3.16
N GLY A 111 21.10 21.38 -2.45
CA GLY A 111 21.90 22.45 -1.84
C GLY A 111 21.88 22.41 -0.31
N ASP A 112 22.91 22.98 0.32
CA ASP A 112 23.07 23.01 1.79
C ASP A 112 22.01 23.86 2.50
N ASP A 113 21.42 24.78 1.75
CA ASP A 113 20.36 25.72 2.11
C ASP A 113 18.94 25.14 1.90
N THR A 114 18.83 23.84 1.56
CA THR A 114 17.53 23.15 1.46
C THR A 114 16.85 23.03 2.82
N ASP A 115 15.64 23.60 2.92
CA ASP A 115 14.77 23.42 4.09
C ASP A 115 14.01 22.08 4.00
N VAL A 116 14.36 21.13 4.89
CA VAL A 116 13.76 19.80 4.94
C VAL A 116 12.60 19.80 5.92
N MET A 117 11.37 19.81 5.40
CA MET A 117 10.17 19.74 6.22
C MET A 117 9.71 18.30 6.41
N PHE A 118 9.63 17.86 7.66
CA PHE A 118 9.02 16.58 8.03
C PHE A 118 7.51 16.76 8.24
N VAL A 119 6.71 16.07 7.44
CA VAL A 119 5.25 16.03 7.61
C VAL A 119 4.90 14.84 8.49
N GLU A 120 4.64 15.10 9.77
CA GLU A 120 4.18 14.07 10.70
C GLU A 120 2.64 13.96 10.69
N PRO A 121 2.07 12.75 10.78
CA PRO A 121 0.65 12.58 11.04
C PRO A 121 0.26 13.32 12.33
N LYS A 122 -0.84 14.08 12.31
CA LYS A 122 -1.33 14.79 13.50
C LYS A 122 -1.52 13.81 14.66
N ARG A 123 -0.76 13.99 15.74
CA ARG A 123 -0.97 13.23 16.98
C ARG A 123 -2.32 13.63 17.55
N LYS A 124 -3.22 12.65 17.77
CA LYS A 124 -4.49 12.90 18.45
C LYS A 124 -4.17 13.26 19.91
N PHE A 125 -4.46 14.49 20.30
CA PHE A 125 -4.14 15.04 21.62
C PHE A 125 -4.97 14.46 22.78
N LEU A 126 -5.87 13.51 22.54
CA LEU A 126 -6.64 12.84 23.59
C LEU A 126 -7.05 11.40 23.17
N PRO A 127 -6.66 10.34 23.90
CA PRO A 127 -7.06 8.97 23.60
C PRO A 127 -8.38 8.64 24.32
N LEU A 128 -9.42 9.47 24.14
CA LEU A 128 -10.69 9.29 24.85
C LEU A 128 -11.84 9.08 23.86
N GLY A 129 -12.40 7.87 23.89
CA GLY A 129 -13.58 7.50 23.12
C GLY A 129 -14.81 8.29 23.58
N LEU A 130 -15.30 9.18 22.72
CA LEU A 130 -16.63 9.76 22.80
C LEU A 130 -17.25 9.76 21.38
N PRO A 131 -18.57 9.53 21.26
CA PRO A 131 -19.18 9.20 19.99
C PRO A 131 -19.30 10.43 19.06
N ALA A 132 -18.93 10.19 17.81
CA ALA A 132 -19.04 11.10 16.68
C ALA A 132 -20.50 11.50 16.41
N MET A 133 -20.78 12.79 16.20
CA MET A 133 -21.82 13.30 15.29
C MET A 133 -21.70 14.81 14.99
N SER A 134 -20.75 15.56 15.56
CA SER A 134 -20.58 17.01 15.28
C SER A 134 -19.14 17.50 15.06
N SER A 135 -18.12 16.66 15.28
CA SER A 135 -16.70 17.06 15.23
C SER A 135 -16.05 16.96 13.84
N HIS A 136 -16.59 16.13 12.93
CA HIS A 136 -15.95 15.86 11.64
C HIS A 136 -15.90 17.10 10.71
N LEU A 137 -16.98 17.87 10.63
CA LEU A 137 -17.05 19.07 9.77
C LEU A 137 -16.15 20.22 10.28
N VAL A 138 -16.04 20.37 11.59
CA VAL A 138 -15.19 21.42 12.19
C VAL A 138 -13.71 21.05 12.08
N GLN A 139 -13.37 19.77 12.23
CA GLN A 139 -11.99 19.32 12.02
C GLN A 139 -11.57 19.41 10.55
N GLU A 140 -12.39 18.98 9.60
CA GLU A 140 -12.04 19.06 8.17
C GLU A 140 -11.83 20.50 7.68
N THR A 141 -12.67 21.44 8.13
CA THR A 141 -12.53 22.85 7.75
C THR A 141 -11.30 23.51 8.37
N ALA A 142 -10.98 23.19 9.64
CA ALA A 142 -9.76 23.63 10.29
C ALA A 142 -8.51 23.00 9.66
N ASP A 143 -8.59 21.71 9.32
CA ASP A 143 -7.50 20.97 8.69
C ASP A 143 -7.18 21.53 7.31
N PHE A 144 -8.21 21.81 6.50
CA PHE A 144 -8.06 22.46 5.19
C PHE A 144 -7.48 23.87 5.28
N ALA A 145 -7.90 24.67 6.27
CA ALA A 145 -7.38 26.02 6.47
C ALA A 145 -5.91 26.01 6.91
N ILE A 146 -5.53 25.08 7.80
CA ILE A 146 -4.15 24.90 8.23
C ILE A 146 -3.31 24.39 7.05
N GLU A 147 -3.78 23.38 6.32
CA GLU A 147 -3.08 22.84 5.14
C GLU A 147 -2.83 23.95 4.11
N ARG A 148 -3.84 24.76 3.79
CA ARG A 148 -3.71 25.90 2.89
C ARG A 148 -2.76 26.98 3.41
N ALA A 149 -2.74 27.26 4.71
CA ALA A 149 -1.78 28.18 5.32
C ALA A 149 -0.34 27.62 5.33
N TYR A 150 -0.20 26.31 5.43
CA TYR A 150 1.09 25.62 5.35
C TYR A 150 1.63 25.58 3.91
N PHE A 151 0.76 25.51 2.90
CA PHE A 151 1.15 25.50 1.48
C PHE A 151 1.27 26.90 0.85
N SER A 152 0.60 27.92 1.40
CA SER A 152 0.67 29.29 0.89
C SER A 152 2.08 29.88 0.95
N ARG A 153 2.92 29.47 1.91
CA ARG A 153 4.35 29.84 1.96
C ARG A 153 5.19 29.27 0.81
N PHE A 154 4.66 28.27 0.09
CA PHE A 154 5.27 27.69 -1.10
C PHE A 154 4.63 28.21 -2.40
N GLY A 155 3.71 29.18 -2.32
CA GLY A 155 3.03 29.77 -3.50
C GLY A 155 1.97 28.87 -4.13
N LEU A 156 1.47 27.87 -3.40
CA LEU A 156 0.40 26.94 -3.81
C LEU A 156 -0.93 27.29 -3.13
#